data_AF-A0AAA9Z632-F1
#
_entry.id   AF-A0AAA9Z632-F1
#
_cell.length_a   1.000
_cell.length_b   1.000
_cell.length_c   1.000
_cell.angle_alpha   90.00
_cell.angle_beta   90.00
_cell.angle_gamma   90.00
#
_symmetry.space_group_name_H-M   'P 1'
#
loop_
_entity.id
_entity.type
_entity.pdbx_description
1 polymer ?
#
loop_
_entity_poly.entity_id
_entity_poly.type
_entity_poly.pdbx_seq_one_letter_code
_entity_poly.pdbx_strand_id
1 'polypeptide(L)'
;MCRSCRLRFRVVKFDFQCRRFYHDYRQDPCYSRPNLICFFNPGLHRSTGFGTLDTWPQTIVAATDAGCPILVTAYTEFESPLDLARLQKEAKRPLEVIQAPVHNPFASQRPDRNFISQEIEPMIFKNYFYFMVK
;
A
#
# COMPACT_ATOMS: atom_id res chain seq x y z
N MET A 1 -21.48 -6.92 0.66
CA MET A 1 -21.93 -6.56 -0.71
C MET A 1 -23.35 -5.96 -0.65
N CYS A 2 -23.57 -4.78 -1.26
CA CYS A 2 -24.85 -4.06 -1.20
C CYS A 2 -25.96 -4.75 -2.00
N ARG A 3 -27.23 -4.34 -1.79
CA ARG A 3 -28.41 -4.93 -2.45
C ARG A 3 -28.33 -4.89 -3.98
N SER A 4 -27.91 -3.76 -4.55
CA SER A 4 -27.80 -3.58 -6.01
C SER A 4 -26.81 -4.57 -6.65
N CYS A 5 -25.64 -4.77 -6.04
CA CYS A 5 -24.65 -5.73 -6.52
C CYS A 5 -25.19 -7.16 -6.53
N ARG A 6 -25.96 -7.56 -5.50
CA ARG A 6 -26.58 -8.90 -5.43
C ARG A 6 -27.60 -9.12 -6.54
N LEU A 7 -28.49 -8.14 -6.78
CA LEU A 7 -29.49 -8.21 -7.86
C LEU A 7 -28.86 -8.26 -9.26
N ARG A 8 -27.67 -7.68 -9.42
CA ARG A 8 -26.88 -7.72 -10.66
C ARG A 8 -25.92 -8.91 -10.73
N PHE A 9 -26.07 -9.90 -9.85
CA PHE A 9 -25.24 -11.11 -9.79
C PHE A 9 -23.73 -10.81 -9.80
N ARG A 10 -23.31 -9.71 -9.17
CA ARG A 10 -21.88 -9.39 -9.03
C ARG A 10 -21.25 -10.35 -8.03
N VAL A 11 -20.05 -10.81 -8.35
CA VAL A 11 -19.29 -11.75 -7.52
C VAL A 11 -17.98 -11.08 -7.12
N VAL A 12 -17.54 -11.31 -5.88
CA VAL A 12 -16.19 -10.95 -5.43
C VAL A 12 -15.36 -12.23 -5.53
N LYS A 13 -14.33 -12.19 -6.36
CA LYS A 13 -13.35 -13.27 -6.46
C LYS A 13 -12.11 -12.87 -5.67
N PHE A 14 -11.61 -13.80 -4.88
CA PHE A 14 -10.36 -13.63 -4.17
C PHE A 14 -9.35 -14.58 -4.77
N ASP A 15 -8.16 -14.06 -5.06
CA ASP A 15 -6.98 -14.84 -5.38
C ASP A 15 -5.92 -14.46 -4.35
N PHE A 16 -5.36 -15.47 -3.67
CA PHE A 16 -4.43 -15.26 -2.58
C PHE A 16 -3.06 -15.83 -2.94
N GLN A 17 -2.10 -14.93 -3.14
CA GLN A 17 -0.72 -15.27 -3.46
C GLN A 17 0.07 -15.45 -2.15
N CYS A 18 0.08 -16.67 -1.61
CA CYS A 18 0.73 -16.99 -0.34
C CYS A 18 2.26 -17.13 -0.49
N ARG A 19 3.02 -16.68 0.53
CA ARG A 19 4.50 -16.81 0.59
C ARG A 19 5.24 -16.31 -0.65
N ARG A 20 4.70 -15.25 -1.26
CA ARG A 20 5.19 -14.71 -2.52
C ARG A 20 5.15 -13.19 -2.46
N PHE A 21 6.20 -12.53 -2.92
CA PHE A 21 6.18 -11.09 -3.05
C PHE A 21 5.49 -10.65 -4.34
N TYR A 22 5.07 -9.38 -4.39
CA TYR A 22 4.41 -8.87 -5.59
C TYR A 22 5.32 -8.88 -6.83
N HIS A 23 6.63 -8.63 -6.66
CA HIS A 23 7.57 -8.68 -7.76
C HIS A 23 7.77 -10.10 -8.32
N ASP A 24 7.63 -11.14 -7.50
CA ASP A 24 7.62 -12.53 -7.97
C ASP A 24 6.32 -12.82 -8.73
N TYR A 25 5.17 -12.40 -8.19
CA TYR A 25 3.88 -12.57 -8.86
C TYR A 25 3.84 -11.86 -10.21
N ARG A 26 4.50 -10.70 -10.34
CA ARG A 26 4.55 -9.92 -11.60
C ARG A 26 5.20 -10.67 -12.76
N GLN A 27 6.12 -11.59 -12.46
CA GLN A 27 6.86 -12.41 -13.43
C GLN A 27 6.18 -13.76 -13.70
N ASP A 28 5.17 -14.13 -12.92
CA ASP A 28 4.49 -15.41 -13.04
C ASP A 28 3.59 -15.47 -14.30
N PRO A 29 3.50 -16.61 -15.01
CA PRO A 29 2.61 -16.76 -16.15
C PRO A 29 1.13 -16.52 -15.84
N CYS A 30 0.71 -16.72 -14.59
CA CYS A 30 -0.65 -16.46 -14.11
C CYS A 30 -0.87 -15.00 -13.68
N TYR A 31 0.09 -14.10 -13.90
CA TYR A 31 -0.05 -12.70 -13.57
C TYR A 31 -1.24 -12.06 -14.30
N SER A 32 -2.12 -11.43 -13.53
CA SER A 32 -3.19 -10.58 -14.05
C SER A 32 -2.87 -9.13 -13.75
N ARG A 33 -2.83 -8.28 -14.80
CA ARG A 33 -2.54 -6.85 -14.62
C ARG A 33 -3.68 -6.18 -13.83
N PRO A 34 -3.38 -5.55 -12.68
CA PRO A 34 -4.40 -4.86 -11.90
C PRO A 34 -4.77 -3.52 -12.54
N ASN A 35 -5.98 -3.05 -12.22
CA ASN A 35 -6.40 -1.68 -12.51
C ASN A 35 -6.06 -0.69 -11.38
N LEU A 36 -5.74 -1.20 -10.19
CA LEU A 36 -5.37 -0.45 -8.99
C LEU A 36 -4.50 -1.36 -8.11
N ILE A 37 -3.40 -0.84 -7.59
CA ILE A 37 -2.59 -1.50 -6.56
C ILE A 37 -2.83 -0.78 -5.22
N CYS A 38 -3.02 -1.54 -4.14
CA CYS A 38 -3.20 -0.99 -2.80
C CYS A 38 -2.12 -1.54 -1.86
N PHE A 39 -1.34 -0.66 -1.25
CA PHE A 39 -0.47 -1.00 -0.14
C PHE A 39 -1.12 -0.55 1.18
N PHE A 40 -1.50 -1.52 2.01
CA PHE A 40 -2.14 -1.26 3.29
C PHE A 40 -1.10 -1.20 4.40
N ASN A 41 -0.90 -0.01 4.98
CA ASN A 41 0.05 0.24 6.05
C ASN A 41 1.43 -0.44 5.84
N PRO A 42 2.08 -0.26 4.66
CA PRO A 42 3.24 -1.07 4.29
C PRO A 42 4.52 -0.68 5.04
N GLY A 43 4.66 0.58 5.48
CA GLY A 43 5.91 1.10 6.01
C GLY A 43 7.05 1.03 4.99
N LEU A 44 6.81 1.50 3.76
CA LEU A 44 7.77 1.45 2.64
C LEU A 44 9.11 2.11 3.01
N HIS A 45 9.06 3.19 3.81
CA HIS A 45 10.25 3.93 4.24
C HIS A 45 11.25 3.11 5.07
N ARG A 46 10.84 1.96 5.63
CA ARG A 46 11.69 1.13 6.48
C ARG A 46 12.60 0.25 5.64
N SER A 47 13.89 0.27 5.95
CA SER A 47 14.93 -0.54 5.29
C SER A 47 15.16 -1.91 5.95
N THR A 48 14.49 -2.19 7.07
CA THR A 48 14.53 -3.48 7.75
C THR A 48 13.14 -4.10 7.73
N GLY A 49 12.90 -4.93 6.71
CA GLY A 49 11.61 -5.58 6.47
C GLY A 49 11.58 -7.05 6.92
N PHE A 50 10.91 -7.87 6.11
CA PHE A 50 10.80 -9.30 6.32
C PHE A 50 12.18 -9.97 6.34
N GLY A 51 12.48 -10.74 7.40
CA GLY A 51 13.77 -11.40 7.55
C GLY A 51 14.95 -10.43 7.68
N THR A 52 14.72 -9.20 8.17
CA THR A 52 15.72 -8.12 8.29
C THR A 52 16.28 -7.59 6.95
N LEU A 53 15.69 -8.00 5.83
CA LEU A 53 16.09 -7.57 4.49
C LEU A 53 15.11 -6.54 3.93
N ASP A 54 15.64 -5.63 3.12
CA ASP A 54 14.83 -4.69 2.37
C ASP A 54 14.40 -5.31 1.03
N THR A 55 13.14 -5.73 0.95
CA THR A 55 12.51 -6.29 -0.27
C THR A 55 11.63 -5.27 -0.99
N TRP A 56 11.51 -4.05 -0.45
CA TRP A 56 10.66 -3.02 -1.03
C TRP A 56 11.13 -2.51 -2.38
N PRO A 57 12.43 -2.27 -2.65
CA PRO A 57 12.88 -1.76 -3.95
C PRO A 57 12.34 -2.55 -5.13
N GLN A 58 12.43 -3.89 -5.09
CA GLN A 58 11.95 -4.76 -6.17
C GLN A 58 10.41 -4.70 -6.30
N THR A 59 9.70 -4.69 -5.17
CA THR A 59 8.23 -4.57 -5.14
C THR A 59 7.74 -3.23 -5.68
N ILE A 60 8.39 -2.13 -5.29
CA ILE A 60 8.04 -0.78 -5.73
C ILE A 60 8.24 -0.68 -7.24
N VAL A 61 9.41 -1.07 -7.75
CA VAL A 61 9.68 -1.08 -9.19
C VAL A 61 8.61 -1.88 -9.95
N ALA A 62 8.31 -3.11 -9.50
CA ALA A 62 7.31 -3.95 -10.15
C ALA A 62 5.89 -3.34 -10.13
N ALA A 63 5.53 -2.65 -9.04
CA ALA A 63 4.24 -1.98 -8.89
C ALA A 63 4.14 -0.73 -9.77
N THR A 64 5.17 0.12 -9.80
CA THR A 64 5.18 1.35 -10.60
C THR A 64 5.27 1.05 -12.10
N ASP A 65 5.99 0.00 -12.49
CA ASP A 65 6.11 -0.46 -13.88
C ASP A 65 4.78 -1.06 -14.40
N ALA A 66 3.84 -1.44 -13.53
CA ALA A 66 2.51 -1.89 -13.95
C ALA A 66 1.64 -0.77 -14.57
N GLY A 67 2.03 0.50 -14.36
CA GLY A 67 1.38 1.67 -14.99
C GLY A 67 -0.09 1.87 -14.58
N CYS A 68 -0.49 1.33 -13.43
CA CYS A 68 -1.81 1.54 -12.83
C CYS A 68 -1.69 2.47 -11.62
N PRO A 69 -2.78 3.16 -11.23
CA PRO A 69 -2.81 3.91 -9.98
C PRO A 69 -2.40 3.04 -8.78
N ILE A 70 -1.69 3.66 -7.84
CA ILE A 70 -1.25 3.04 -6.59
C ILE A 70 -1.82 3.87 -5.45
N LEU A 71 -2.56 3.21 -4.57
CA LEU A 71 -3.02 3.75 -3.30
C LEU A 71 -2.13 3.20 -2.19
N VAL A 72 -1.62 4.08 -1.34
CA VAL A 72 -0.85 3.71 -0.16
C VAL A 72 -1.53 4.29 1.06
N THR A 73 -1.60 3.52 2.13
CA THR A 73 -2.11 3.98 3.43
C THR A 73 -1.03 3.88 4.49
N ALA A 74 -1.05 4.75 5.48
CA ALA A 74 -0.06 4.83 6.56
C ALA A 74 -0.72 4.93 7.93
N TYR A 75 0.04 4.67 8.99
CA TYR A 75 -0.47 4.78 10.37
C TYR A 75 -0.50 6.22 10.87
N THR A 76 0.39 7.07 10.36
CA THR A 76 0.66 8.39 10.94
C THR A 76 0.91 9.42 9.83
N GLU A 77 0.77 10.69 10.20
CA GLU A 77 1.07 11.82 9.31
C GLU A 77 2.55 11.86 8.94
N PHE A 78 3.41 11.38 9.84
CA PHE A 78 4.85 11.36 9.65
C PHE A 78 5.31 10.27 8.67
N GLU A 79 4.74 9.06 8.76
CA GLU A 79 5.13 7.95 7.89
C GLU A 79 4.70 8.16 6.43
N SER A 80 3.53 8.77 6.21
CA SER A 80 2.93 8.85 4.87
C SER A 80 3.78 9.61 3.84
N PRO A 81 4.39 10.77 4.15
CA PRO A 81 5.32 11.45 3.24
C PRO A 81 6.61 10.67 3.00
N LEU A 82 7.11 9.93 4.00
CA LEU A 82 8.32 9.10 3.85
C LEU A 82 8.07 7.92 2.91
N ASP A 83 6.90 7.30 3.02
CA ASP A 83 6.47 6.23 2.11
C ASP A 83 6.33 6.75 0.67
N LEU A 84 5.77 7.95 0.47
CA LEU A 84 5.70 8.60 -0.84
C LEU A 84 7.11 8.87 -1.40
N ALA A 85 8.00 9.44 -0.59
CA ALA A 85 9.37 9.73 -1.00
C ALA A 85 10.13 8.46 -1.40
N ARG A 86 9.96 7.36 -0.64
CA ARG A 86 10.55 6.06 -0.99
C ARG A 86 9.97 5.53 -2.30
N LEU A 87 8.65 5.61 -2.49
CA LEU A 87 7.99 5.17 -3.71
C LEU A 87 8.51 5.92 -4.95
N GLN A 88 8.66 7.24 -4.85
CA GLN A 88 9.19 8.08 -5.92
C GLN A 88 10.68 7.81 -6.20
N LYS A 89 11.47 7.56 -5.16
CA LYS A 89 12.91 7.26 -5.27
C LYS A 89 13.18 5.98 -6.04
N GLU A 90 12.43 4.91 -5.75
CA GLU A 90 12.68 3.58 -6.35
C GLU A 90 11.99 3.42 -7.71
N ALA A 91 11.04 4.29 -8.07
CA ALA A 91 10.38 4.24 -9.36
C ALA A 91 11.36 4.55 -10.51
N LYS A 92 11.26 3.79 -11.61
CA LYS A 92 12.06 4.03 -12.82
C LYS A 92 11.60 5.23 -13.65
N ARG A 93 10.47 5.82 -13.28
CA ARG A 93 9.87 6.97 -13.96
C ARG A 93 9.29 7.93 -12.91
N PRO A 94 9.14 9.22 -13.24
CA PRO A 94 8.38 10.14 -12.42
C PRO A 94 6.95 9.61 -12.19
N LEU A 95 6.50 9.70 -10.95
CA LEU A 95 5.13 9.35 -10.57
C LEU A 95 4.30 10.63 -10.45
N GLU A 96 3.13 10.64 -11.08
CA GLU A 96 2.15 11.69 -10.92
C GLU A 96 1.50 11.54 -9.54
N VAL A 97 1.54 12.59 -8.72
CA VAL A 97 0.85 12.60 -7.42
C VAL A 97 -0.60 13.03 -7.64
N ILE A 98 -1.52 12.05 -7.67
CA ILE A 98 -2.97 12.29 -7.79
C ILE A 98 -3.51 12.89 -6.48
N GLN A 99 -3.04 12.35 -5.36
CA GLN A 99 -3.42 12.81 -4.02
C GLN A 99 -2.16 12.78 -3.15
N ALA A 100 -1.73 13.96 -2.69
CA ALA A 100 -0.67 14.07 -1.68
C ALA A 100 -1.12 13.41 -0.36
N PRO A 101 -0.20 13.09 0.57
CA PRO A 101 -0.53 12.54 1.88
C PRO A 101 -1.58 13.38 2.62
N VAL A 102 -2.74 12.78 2.93
CA VAL A 102 -3.80 13.41 3.75
C VAL A 102 -4.46 12.39 4.65
N HIS A 103 -5.20 12.87 5.65
CA HIS A 103 -6.04 12.04 6.50
C HIS A 103 -7.08 11.24 5.68
N ASN A 104 -7.16 9.94 5.94
CA ASN A 104 -8.10 9.06 5.25
C ASN A 104 -9.51 9.16 5.88
N PRO A 105 -10.54 9.60 5.14
CA PRO A 105 -11.91 9.67 5.67
C PRO A 105 -12.50 8.29 6.01
N PHE A 106 -11.87 7.20 5.54
CA PHE A 106 -12.25 5.81 5.83
C PHE A 106 -11.28 5.11 6.80
N ALA A 107 -10.49 5.88 7.55
CA ALA A 107 -9.58 5.36 8.55
C ALA A 107 -10.29 4.56 9.65
N SER A 108 -9.56 3.65 10.28
CA SER A 108 -10.01 3.01 11.53
C SER A 108 -10.22 4.07 12.60
N GLN A 109 -11.33 3.99 13.33
CA GLN A 109 -11.56 4.77 14.56
C GLN A 109 -11.05 4.05 15.81
N ARG A 110 -10.64 2.79 15.68
CA ARG A 110 -10.09 2.00 16.78
C ARG A 110 -8.59 2.30 16.91
N PRO A 111 -8.13 2.80 18.07
CA PRO A 111 -6.71 2.98 18.33
C PRO A 111 -6.05 1.62 18.64
N ASP A 112 -4.84 1.43 18.11
CA ASP A 112 -3.92 0.36 18.47
C ASP A 112 -2.70 0.96 19.17
N ARG A 113 -2.12 0.26 20.15
CA ARG A 113 -0.89 0.72 20.81
C ARG A 113 0.27 0.69 19.82
N ASN A 114 1.03 1.76 19.78
CA ASN A 114 2.27 1.81 19.02
C ASN A 114 3.39 1.18 19.85
N PHE A 115 3.97 0.07 19.39
CA PHE A 115 5.08 -0.59 20.09
C PHE A 115 6.46 -0.11 19.61
N ILE A 116 6.51 0.75 18.60
CA ILE A 116 7.74 1.17 17.92
C ILE A 116 8.17 2.55 18.40
N SER A 117 7.25 3.51 18.45
CA SER A 117 7.53 4.89 18.87
C SER A 117 6.60 5.33 20.01
N GLN A 118 6.60 4.56 21.10
CA GLN A 118 5.76 4.79 22.29
C GLN A 118 5.89 6.21 22.85
N GLU A 119 7.07 6.81 22.76
CA GLU A 119 7.36 8.13 23.32
C GLU A 119 6.85 9.28 22.45
N ILE A 120 6.62 9.05 21.16
CA ILE A 120 6.26 10.09 20.18
C ILE A 120 4.77 9.99 19.82
N GLU A 121 4.29 8.79 19.51
CA GLU A 121 2.90 8.53 19.13
C GLU A 121 2.44 7.23 19.80
N PRO A 122 1.89 7.28 21.04
CA PRO A 122 1.57 6.08 21.80
C PRO A 122 0.42 5.25 21.18
N MET A 123 -0.37 5.87 20.30
CA MET A 123 -1.50 5.25 19.60
C MET A 123 -1.36 5.45 18.09
N ILE A 124 -1.69 4.41 17.33
CA ILE A 124 -1.77 4.43 15.87
C ILE A 124 -3.14 3.93 15.42
N PHE A 125 -3.56 4.36 14.23
CA PHE A 125 -4.81 3.92 13.62
C PHE A 125 -4.51 3.26 12.27
N LYS A 126 -5.17 2.13 11.98
CA LYS A 126 -5.02 1.47 10.68
C LYS A 126 -5.60 2.34 9.57
N ASN A 127 -4.86 2.39 8.47
CA ASN A 127 -5.18 3.21 7.30
C ASN A 127 -5.50 4.68 7.62
N TYR A 128 -4.79 5.30 8.58
CA TYR A 128 -5.12 6.63 9.09
C TYR A 128 -4.85 7.76 8.10
N PHE A 129 -3.76 7.63 7.34
CA PHE A 129 -3.42 8.53 6.24
C PHE A 129 -3.39 7.76 4.92
N TYR A 130 -3.53 8.46 3.80
CA TYR A 130 -3.35 7.88 2.49
C TYR A 130 -2.78 8.89 1.49
N PHE A 131 -2.18 8.35 0.43
CA PHE A 131 -1.84 9.08 -0.78
C PHE A 131 -2.11 8.21 -2.01
N MET A 132 -2.15 8.85 -3.18
CA MET A 132 -2.34 8.16 -4.46
C MET A 132 -1.40 8.71 -5.52
N VAL A 133 -0.79 7.80 -6.27
CA VAL A 133 0.09 8.13 -7.39
C VAL A 133 -0.24 7.33 -8.64
N LYS A 134 0.30 7.74 -9.78
CA LYS A 134 0.25 6.98 -11.02
C LYS A 134 1.54 7.04 -11.81
#